data_AF-A0A519YUX6-F1
#
_entry.id   AF-A0A519YUX6-F1
#
_cell.length_a   1.000
_cell.length_b   1.000
_cell.length_c   1.000
_cell.angle_alpha   90.00
_cell.angle_beta   90.00
_cell.angle_gamma   90.00
#
_symmetry.space_group_name_H-M   'P 1'
#
loop_
_entity.id
_entity.type
_entity.pdbx_description
1 polymer ?
#
loop_
_entity_poly.entity_id
_entity_poly.type
_entity_poly.pdbx_seq_one_letter_code
_entity_poly.pdbx_strand_id
1 'polypeptide(L)'
;MYLEYSTDGGFTWEPLHTFDADIYAPKNAFEFIILNIPDDAKTTSTRFRWIQLNHLNDKDVWMLDDIIIKEGLGTYDYLWTPSTYLSDPTIKNPIAYPTTTTTYVLTATDQLTGCVYTDSIKVIFKEEFEVAILPTVTYCPDDPGFELKVTVTAGDIHTYSWSPNTNISDSTIPNPKVSPTTSTTYTVVITNPTSGCYRREEIYVTVPPAFSVTATQDTS
;
A
#
# COMPACT_ATOMS: atom_id res chain seq x y z
N MET A 1 34.91 17.06 -29.56
CA MET A 1 33.51 16.62 -29.77
C MET A 1 32.68 17.08 -28.59
N TYR A 2 31.40 17.38 -28.82
CA TYR A 2 30.45 17.78 -27.78
C TYR A 2 29.32 16.74 -27.71
N LEU A 3 28.90 16.40 -26.50
CA LEU A 3 27.65 15.71 -26.23
C LEU A 3 26.69 16.72 -25.62
N GLU A 4 25.51 16.77 -26.20
CA GLU A 4 24.42 17.66 -25.79
C GLU A 4 23.15 16.85 -25.58
N TYR A 5 22.23 17.36 -24.75
CA TYR A 5 20.90 16.81 -24.57
C TYR A 5 19.81 17.84 -24.87
N SER A 6 18.61 17.35 -25.10
CA SER A 6 17.41 18.16 -25.30
C SER A 6 16.22 17.50 -24.63
N THR A 7 15.43 18.29 -23.89
CA THR A 7 14.21 17.85 -23.19
C THR A 7 12.93 18.29 -23.91
N ASP A 8 13.03 19.13 -24.94
CA ASP A 8 11.90 19.67 -25.70
C ASP A 8 11.73 19.00 -27.07
N GLY A 9 12.32 17.82 -27.28
CA GLY A 9 12.25 17.12 -28.56
C GLY A 9 13.23 17.64 -29.60
N GLY A 10 14.22 18.43 -29.20
CA GLY A 10 15.34 18.86 -30.05
C GLY A 10 15.25 20.30 -30.55
N PHE A 11 14.37 21.14 -29.99
CA PHE A 11 14.32 22.58 -30.31
C PHE A 11 15.46 23.33 -29.64
N THR A 12 15.71 23.05 -28.35
CA THR A 12 16.84 23.59 -27.60
C THR A 12 17.78 22.46 -27.18
N TRP A 13 19.08 22.75 -27.16
CA TRP A 13 20.13 21.79 -26.83
C TRP A 13 21.05 22.37 -25.78
N GLU A 14 21.29 21.60 -24.73
CA GLU A 14 22.12 21.97 -23.60
C GLU A 14 23.37 21.08 -23.57
N PRO A 15 24.55 21.65 -23.24
CA PRO A 15 25.80 20.90 -23.20
C PRO A 15 25.82 19.93 -22.03
N LEU A 16 26.14 18.66 -22.31
CA LEU A 16 26.33 17.62 -21.31
C LEU A 16 27.81 17.37 -21.01
N HIS A 17 28.62 17.22 -22.07
CA HIS A 17 30.03 16.89 -21.93
C HIS A 17 30.85 17.32 -23.16
N THR A 18 32.13 17.60 -22.96
CA THR A 18 33.08 17.90 -24.04
C THR A 18 34.20 16.86 -24.04
N PHE A 19 34.40 16.20 -25.18
CA PHE A 19 35.49 15.27 -25.43
C PHE A 19 36.62 16.00 -26.17
N ASP A 20 37.69 16.28 -25.46
CA ASP A 20 38.87 16.98 -25.99
C ASP A 20 39.80 16.02 -26.74
N ALA A 21 40.11 16.35 -27.99
CA ALA A 21 40.98 15.53 -28.82
C ALA A 21 42.39 15.38 -28.22
N ASP A 22 42.92 16.39 -27.54
CA ASP A 22 44.25 16.34 -26.94
C ASP A 22 44.33 15.37 -25.76
N ILE A 23 43.18 15.05 -25.15
CA ILE A 23 43.08 14.11 -24.03
C ILE A 23 42.88 12.68 -24.53
N TYR A 24 42.00 12.49 -25.52
CA TYR A 24 41.54 11.16 -25.92
C TYR A 24 42.32 10.59 -27.11
N ALA A 25 42.78 11.41 -28.06
CA ALA A 25 43.49 10.92 -29.25
C ALA A 25 44.85 10.24 -28.95
N PRO A 26 45.67 10.71 -27.99
CA PRO A 26 46.96 10.06 -27.70
C PRO A 26 46.86 8.66 -27.10
N LYS A 27 45.69 8.26 -26.57
CA LYS A 27 45.53 6.99 -25.84
C LYS A 27 45.55 5.76 -26.75
N ASN A 28 45.24 5.91 -28.05
CA ASN A 28 45.21 4.82 -29.05
C ASN A 28 44.48 3.54 -28.58
N ALA A 29 43.44 3.67 -27.74
CA ALA A 29 42.65 2.58 -27.19
C ALA A 29 41.20 3.03 -26.94
N PHE A 30 40.26 2.07 -26.95
CA PHE A 30 38.87 2.35 -26.56
C PHE A 30 38.79 2.64 -25.06
N GLU A 31 38.04 3.68 -24.70
CA GLU A 31 37.80 4.08 -23.32
C GLU A 31 36.30 4.09 -23.03
N PHE A 32 35.92 3.47 -21.94
CA PHE A 32 34.55 3.55 -21.44
C PHE A 32 34.36 4.86 -20.67
N ILE A 33 33.48 5.71 -21.18
CA ILE A 33 33.14 6.99 -20.54
C ILE A 33 31.76 6.86 -19.92
N ILE A 34 31.69 7.06 -18.61
CA ILE A 34 30.44 7.04 -17.84
C ILE A 34 30.08 8.48 -17.50
N LEU A 35 28.90 8.91 -17.94
CA LEU A 35 28.37 10.24 -17.66
C LEU A 35 27.06 10.12 -16.91
N ASN A 36 26.91 10.91 -15.85
CA ASN A 36 25.63 11.05 -15.16
C ASN A 36 24.71 11.91 -16.01
N ILE A 37 23.51 11.41 -16.26
CA ILE A 37 22.44 12.20 -16.89
C ILE A 37 21.89 13.15 -15.82
N PRO A 38 21.87 14.47 -16.05
CA PRO A 38 21.25 15.46 -15.18
C PRO A 38 19.77 15.14 -14.88
N ASP A 39 19.26 15.52 -13.71
CA ASP A 39 17.89 15.16 -13.30
C ASP A 39 16.81 15.78 -14.20
N ASP A 40 17.01 17.02 -14.65
CA ASP A 40 16.17 17.71 -15.63
C ASP A 40 16.20 17.03 -17.01
N ALA A 41 17.31 16.39 -17.36
CA ALA A 41 17.45 15.59 -18.57
C ALA A 41 16.80 14.19 -18.47
N LYS A 42 16.22 13.77 -17.34
CA LYS A 42 15.57 12.44 -17.19
C LYS A 42 14.08 12.50 -17.52
N THR A 43 13.76 12.78 -18.78
CA THR A 43 12.37 12.85 -19.27
C THR A 43 12.08 11.76 -20.29
N THR A 44 10.80 11.48 -20.53
CA THR A 44 10.36 10.55 -21.59
C THR A 44 10.70 11.04 -23.00
N SER A 45 11.06 12.31 -23.15
CA SER A 45 11.32 12.96 -24.45
C SER A 45 12.78 13.36 -24.63
N THR A 46 13.67 12.95 -23.72
CA THR A 46 15.08 13.34 -23.77
C THR A 46 15.77 12.76 -24.99
N ARG A 47 16.51 13.61 -25.70
CA ARG A 47 17.36 13.24 -26.83
C ARG A 47 18.80 13.60 -26.54
N PHE A 48 19.73 12.80 -27.06
CA PHE A 48 21.16 13.05 -27.01
C PHE A 48 21.71 13.21 -28.43
N ARG A 49 22.71 14.07 -28.59
CA ARG A 49 23.47 14.18 -29.84
C ARG A 49 24.95 14.38 -29.58
N TRP A 50 25.77 13.82 -30.46
CA TRP A 50 27.21 14.03 -30.50
C TRP A 50 27.53 14.91 -31.71
N ILE A 51 28.27 15.99 -31.50
CA ILE A 51 28.62 16.94 -32.54
C ILE A 51 30.13 17.15 -32.58
N GLN A 52 30.67 17.14 -33.79
CA GLN A 52 31.98 17.68 -34.10
C GLN A 52 31.82 19.00 -34.88
N LEU A 53 32.25 20.11 -34.28
CA LEU A 53 32.12 21.44 -34.88
C LEU A 53 33.18 21.72 -35.96
N ASN A 54 34.40 21.20 -35.80
CA ASN A 54 35.53 21.44 -36.71
C ASN A 54 35.95 20.14 -37.40
N HIS A 55 36.04 20.15 -38.72
CA HIS A 55 36.54 19.05 -39.56
C HIS A 55 37.73 19.61 -40.36
N LEU A 56 38.96 19.28 -39.95
CA LEU A 56 40.16 19.81 -40.61
C LEU A 56 41.14 18.66 -40.88
N ASN A 57 41.40 18.45 -42.17
CA ASN A 57 42.54 17.71 -42.74
C ASN A 57 42.79 16.30 -42.18
N ASP A 58 42.01 15.34 -42.70
CA ASP A 58 42.28 13.88 -42.68
C ASP A 58 42.44 13.20 -41.31
N LYS A 59 42.06 13.88 -40.21
CA LYS A 59 41.98 13.28 -38.87
C LYS A 59 40.55 13.09 -38.36
N ASP A 60 39.59 13.06 -39.26
CA ASP A 60 38.18 12.83 -38.95
C ASP A 60 37.87 11.33 -38.91
N VAL A 61 38.40 10.62 -37.91
CA VAL A 61 38.04 9.24 -37.63
C VAL A 61 37.44 9.16 -36.24
N TRP A 62 36.11 8.98 -36.17
CA TRP A 62 35.43 8.63 -34.92
C TRP A 62 35.11 7.14 -34.93
N MET A 63 35.23 6.51 -33.78
CA MET A 63 34.57 5.23 -33.52
C MET A 63 33.94 5.33 -32.12
N LEU A 64 32.78 6.01 -32.06
CA LEU A 64 31.86 5.79 -30.94
C LEU A 64 31.29 4.38 -31.13
N ASP A 65 31.42 3.55 -30.11
CA ASP A 65 30.85 2.20 -30.10
C ASP A 65 30.12 1.96 -28.78
N ASP A 66 29.16 1.03 -28.79
CA ASP A 66 28.41 0.56 -27.61
C ASP A 66 27.85 1.66 -26.69
N ILE A 67 27.00 2.54 -27.23
CA ILE A 67 26.26 3.52 -26.43
C ILE A 67 25.17 2.82 -25.61
N ILE A 68 25.34 2.80 -24.29
CA ILE A 68 24.38 2.22 -23.34
C ILE A 68 23.78 3.33 -22.48
N ILE A 69 22.46 3.48 -22.56
CA ILE A 69 21.67 4.30 -21.62
C ILE A 69 20.93 3.32 -20.71
N LYS A 70 21.16 3.42 -19.40
CA LYS A 70 20.53 2.56 -18.41
C LYS A 70 20.19 3.35 -17.16
N GLU A 71 19.20 2.84 -16.43
CA GLU A 71 18.99 3.25 -15.05
C GLU A 71 20.28 2.99 -14.25
N GLY A 72 20.58 3.87 -13.28
CA GLY A 72 21.89 4.02 -12.66
C GLY A 72 22.60 2.69 -12.40
N LEU A 73 23.86 2.60 -12.82
CA LEU A 73 24.78 1.50 -12.51
C LEU A 73 25.14 1.37 -11.02
N GLY A 74 24.60 2.26 -10.19
CA GLY A 74 24.94 2.37 -8.79
C GLY A 74 24.72 1.03 -8.10
N THR A 75 25.80 0.45 -7.60
CA THR A 75 25.68 -0.43 -6.45
C THR A 75 25.35 0.50 -5.29
N TYR A 76 24.21 0.28 -4.63
CA TYR A 76 23.75 1.12 -3.54
C TYR A 76 23.86 0.35 -2.23
N ASP A 77 24.37 1.01 -1.19
CA ASP A 77 24.21 0.56 0.19
C ASP A 77 22.86 1.06 0.71
N TYR A 78 22.02 0.14 1.18
CA TYR A 78 20.71 0.47 1.73
C TYR A 78 20.77 0.45 3.26
N LEU A 79 20.02 1.36 3.88
CA LEU A 79 19.80 1.36 5.32
C LEU A 79 18.38 1.84 5.63
N TRP A 80 17.59 0.96 6.22
CA TRP A 80 16.25 1.25 6.71
C TRP A 80 16.23 1.59 8.19
N THR A 81 15.49 2.63 8.55
CA THR A 81 15.34 3.11 9.93
C THR A 81 13.86 3.40 10.25
N PRO A 82 13.30 2.90 11.36
CA PRO A 82 13.92 2.00 12.34
C PRO A 82 14.20 0.61 11.75
N SER A 83 15.19 -0.11 12.28
CA SER A 83 15.47 -1.50 11.86
C SER A 83 14.54 -2.52 12.52
N THR A 84 13.75 -2.09 13.50
CA THR A 84 12.82 -2.95 14.24
C THR A 84 11.78 -3.57 13.33
N TYR A 85 11.53 -4.87 13.53
CA TYR A 85 10.55 -5.65 12.77
C TYR A 85 10.82 -5.74 11.26
N LEU A 86 12.03 -5.38 10.81
CA LEU A 86 12.50 -5.66 9.45
C LEU A 86 13.27 -6.97 9.43
N SER A 87 13.13 -7.73 8.34
CA SER A 87 13.91 -8.95 8.12
C SER A 87 15.41 -8.68 8.05
N ASP A 88 15.79 -7.59 7.37
CA ASP A 88 17.17 -7.11 7.28
C ASP A 88 17.14 -5.62 6.86
N PRO A 89 17.59 -4.66 7.68
CA PRO A 89 17.53 -3.25 7.33
C PRO A 89 18.51 -2.83 6.22
N THR A 90 19.39 -3.71 5.75
CA THR A 90 20.46 -3.39 4.79
C THR A 90 20.20 -3.84 3.35
N ILE A 91 19.06 -4.49 3.11
CA ILE A 91 18.64 -4.91 1.76
C ILE A 91 17.62 -3.93 1.16
N LYS A 92 17.55 -3.91 -0.17
CA LYS A 92 16.62 -3.04 -0.91
C LYS A 92 15.15 -3.25 -0.51
N ASN A 93 14.76 -4.52 -0.34
CA ASN A 93 13.37 -4.94 -0.13
C ASN A 93 13.25 -5.83 1.13
N PRO A 94 13.32 -5.26 2.35
CA PRO A 94 13.06 -6.02 3.56
C PRO A 94 11.59 -6.41 3.70
N ILE A 95 11.33 -7.47 4.45
CA ILE A 95 9.99 -7.82 4.89
C ILE A 95 9.76 -7.14 6.26
N ALA A 96 8.66 -6.40 6.41
CA ALA A 96 8.32 -5.69 7.64
C ALA A 96 7.13 -6.34 8.36
N TYR A 97 7.25 -6.56 9.66
CA TYR A 97 6.19 -7.10 10.55
C TYR A 97 5.97 -6.22 11.79
N PRO A 98 5.69 -4.91 11.64
CA PRO A 98 5.56 -4.02 12.79
C PRO A 98 4.31 -4.34 13.61
N THR A 99 4.40 -4.17 14.94
CA THR A 99 3.28 -4.37 15.89
C THR A 99 2.47 -3.10 16.16
N THR A 100 2.92 -1.96 15.63
CA THR A 100 2.23 -0.67 15.64
C THR A 100 2.49 0.06 14.33
N THR A 101 1.64 1.02 13.96
CA THR A 101 1.81 1.76 12.70
C THR A 101 3.15 2.49 12.73
N THR A 102 4.05 2.12 11.80
CA THR A 102 5.46 2.53 11.81
C THR A 102 5.82 3.13 10.47
N THR A 103 6.51 4.27 10.49
CA THR A 103 7.11 4.87 9.29
C THR A 103 8.57 4.44 9.21
N TYR A 104 8.94 3.78 8.11
CA TYR A 104 10.31 3.41 7.78
C TYR A 104 10.91 4.41 6.80
N VAL A 105 12.16 4.78 7.02
CA VAL A 105 12.94 5.68 6.20
C VAL A 105 14.08 4.88 5.57
N LEU A 106 14.12 4.85 4.24
CA LEU A 106 15.20 4.29 3.45
C LEU A 106 16.27 5.37 3.25
N THR A 107 17.51 5.00 3.49
CA THR A 107 18.70 5.73 3.03
C THR A 107 19.44 4.85 2.03
N ALA A 108 19.62 5.33 0.81
CA ALA A 108 20.39 4.66 -0.23
C ALA A 108 21.63 5.50 -0.56
N THR A 109 22.81 4.90 -0.40
CA THR A 109 24.09 5.54 -0.69
C THR A 109 24.67 4.93 -1.95
N ASP A 110 24.93 5.74 -2.96
CA ASP A 110 25.62 5.30 -4.17
C ASP A 110 27.09 5.04 -3.85
N GLN A 111 27.56 3.79 -4.02
CA GLN A 111 28.94 3.40 -3.72
C GLN A 111 29.98 4.08 -4.62
N LEU A 112 29.59 4.55 -5.82
CA LEU A 112 30.51 5.19 -6.75
C LEU A 112 30.66 6.68 -6.48
N THR A 113 29.55 7.36 -6.19
CA THR A 113 29.53 8.83 -6.05
C THR A 113 29.51 9.29 -4.59
N GLY A 114 29.14 8.42 -3.65
CA GLY A 114 28.90 8.77 -2.26
C GLY A 114 27.63 9.60 -2.05
N CYS A 115 26.84 9.83 -3.10
CA CYS A 115 25.56 10.55 -2.99
C CYS A 115 24.56 9.75 -2.17
N VAL A 116 23.82 10.45 -1.31
CA VAL A 116 22.84 9.86 -0.40
C VAL A 116 21.44 10.31 -0.81
N TYR A 117 20.56 9.34 -0.97
CA TYR A 117 19.14 9.54 -1.27
C TYR A 117 18.31 9.00 -0.12
N THR A 118 17.22 9.68 0.21
CA THR A 118 16.30 9.24 1.27
C THR A 118 14.86 9.22 0.78
N ASP A 119 14.10 8.25 1.27
CA ASP A 119 12.67 8.13 1.04
C ASP A 119 11.99 7.50 2.26
N SER A 120 10.67 7.60 2.39
CA SER A 120 9.94 7.06 3.53
C SER A 120 8.65 6.35 3.13
N ILE A 121 8.32 5.28 3.85
CA ILE A 121 7.10 4.51 3.69
C ILE A 121 6.42 4.31 5.05
N LYS A 122 5.11 4.54 5.10
CA LYS A 122 4.29 4.30 6.29
C LYS A 122 3.61 2.94 6.21
N VAL A 123 4.01 2.01 7.08
CA VAL A 123 3.39 0.69 7.20
C VAL A 123 2.33 0.76 8.29
N ILE A 124 1.07 0.56 7.89
CA ILE A 124 -0.08 0.64 8.79
C ILE A 124 -0.26 -0.71 9.47
N PHE A 125 -0.13 -0.72 10.80
CA PHE A 125 -0.52 -1.87 11.61
C PHE A 125 -2.04 -1.85 11.80
N LYS A 126 -2.65 -3.01 11.59
CA LYS A 126 -4.08 -3.23 11.72
C LYS A 126 -4.32 -4.13 12.92
N GLU A 127 -4.66 -3.51 14.05
CA GLU A 127 -4.99 -4.25 15.27
C GLU A 127 -6.22 -5.13 15.03
N GLU A 128 -6.11 -6.37 15.43
CA GLU A 128 -7.17 -7.36 15.39
C GLU A 128 -7.93 -7.34 16.73
N PHE A 129 -9.26 -7.43 16.69
CA PHE A 129 -10.10 -7.48 17.89
C PHE A 129 -10.91 -8.76 17.95
N GLU A 130 -11.16 -9.21 19.18
CA GLU A 130 -12.01 -10.37 19.46
C GLU A 130 -13.44 -9.93 19.77
N VAL A 131 -14.40 -10.75 19.35
CA VAL A 131 -15.83 -10.52 19.54
C VAL A 131 -16.42 -11.72 20.26
N ALA A 132 -17.15 -11.47 21.33
CA ALA A 132 -17.98 -12.46 22.01
C ALA A 132 -19.45 -12.15 21.74
N ILE A 133 -20.18 -13.16 21.27
CA ILE A 133 -21.63 -13.12 21.07
C ILE A 133 -22.32 -14.10 22.03
N LEU A 134 -23.55 -13.80 22.44
CA LEU A 134 -24.39 -14.80 23.10
C LEU A 134 -24.86 -15.85 22.07
N PRO A 135 -24.93 -17.14 22.45
CA PRO A 135 -25.36 -18.20 21.55
C PRO A 135 -26.85 -18.09 21.19
N THR A 136 -27.28 -18.92 20.23
CA THR A 136 -28.67 -19.13 19.80
C THR A 136 -29.69 -19.03 20.92
N VAL A 137 -30.74 -18.25 20.69
CA VAL A 137 -31.81 -18.04 21.66
C VAL A 137 -33.15 -18.50 21.07
N THR A 138 -33.95 -19.15 21.90
CA THR A 138 -35.36 -19.42 21.61
C THR A 138 -36.21 -18.31 22.23
N TYR A 139 -37.06 -17.67 21.43
CA TYR A 139 -37.89 -16.54 21.81
C TYR A 139 -39.37 -16.87 21.53
N CYS A 140 -40.26 -16.53 22.46
CA CYS A 140 -41.70 -16.64 22.27
C CYS A 140 -42.26 -15.34 21.66
N PRO A 141 -43.08 -15.38 20.59
CA PRO A 141 -43.63 -14.19 19.93
C PRO A 141 -44.36 -13.19 20.85
N ASP A 142 -44.90 -13.66 21.98
CA ASP A 142 -45.68 -12.84 22.92
C ASP A 142 -44.79 -12.08 23.94
N ASP A 143 -43.49 -12.36 23.97
CA ASP A 143 -42.54 -11.66 24.84
C ASP A 143 -42.22 -10.26 24.27
N PRO A 144 -41.89 -9.26 25.12
CA PRO A 144 -41.68 -7.88 24.71
C PRO A 144 -40.46 -7.63 23.79
N GLY A 145 -39.78 -8.69 23.35
CA GLY A 145 -38.58 -8.69 22.50
C GLY A 145 -37.33 -9.17 23.25
N PHE A 146 -36.34 -9.64 22.49
CA PHE A 146 -35.08 -10.20 22.96
C PHE A 146 -33.90 -9.26 22.66
N GLU A 147 -32.93 -9.12 23.55
CA GLU A 147 -31.74 -8.29 23.32
C GLU A 147 -30.60 -9.13 22.72
N LEU A 148 -30.16 -8.79 21.51
CA LEU A 148 -28.92 -9.33 20.96
C LEU A 148 -27.75 -8.75 21.74
N LYS A 149 -26.77 -9.58 22.13
CA LYS A 149 -25.61 -9.12 22.88
C LYS A 149 -24.32 -9.40 22.14
N VAL A 150 -23.57 -8.33 21.89
CA VAL A 150 -22.25 -8.35 21.28
C VAL A 150 -21.29 -7.62 22.21
N THR A 151 -20.20 -8.27 22.60
CA THR A 151 -19.17 -7.66 23.44
C THR A 151 -17.83 -7.76 22.72
N VAL A 152 -17.16 -6.62 22.55
CA VAL A 152 -15.81 -6.55 22.00
C VAL A 152 -14.83 -6.56 23.17
N THR A 153 -13.94 -7.55 23.23
CA THR A 153 -13.12 -7.84 24.42
C THR A 153 -11.97 -6.87 24.63
N ALA A 154 -11.56 -6.12 23.60
CA ALA A 154 -10.55 -5.07 23.65
C ALA A 154 -10.61 -4.18 22.39
N GLY A 155 -10.18 -2.93 22.52
CA GLY A 155 -9.95 -2.01 21.40
C GLY A 155 -10.71 -0.68 21.49
N ASP A 156 -10.42 0.18 20.51
CA ASP A 156 -10.98 1.52 20.33
C ASP A 156 -12.52 1.55 20.19
N ILE A 157 -13.07 2.73 19.87
CA ILE A 157 -14.49 2.88 19.52
C ILE A 157 -14.80 2.00 18.30
N HIS A 158 -15.91 1.26 18.33
CA HIS A 158 -16.39 0.44 17.20
C HIS A 158 -17.73 0.94 16.69
N THR A 159 -18.00 0.70 15.41
CA THR A 159 -19.29 0.95 14.76
C THR A 159 -19.96 -0.38 14.42
N TYR A 160 -21.30 -0.39 14.45
CA TYR A 160 -22.10 -1.61 14.27
C TYR A 160 -23.09 -1.43 13.13
N SER A 161 -23.34 -2.52 12.39
CA SER A 161 -24.36 -2.57 11.35
C SER A 161 -25.02 -3.94 11.35
N TRP A 162 -26.30 -3.97 11.70
CA TRP A 162 -27.11 -5.19 11.78
C TRP A 162 -27.95 -5.40 10.51
N SER A 163 -28.07 -6.67 10.11
CA SER A 163 -28.87 -7.14 8.97
C SER A 163 -29.53 -8.47 9.30
N PRO A 164 -30.82 -8.70 9.00
CA PRO A 164 -31.74 -7.77 8.36
C PRO A 164 -32.19 -6.66 9.33
N ASN A 165 -32.42 -5.45 8.80
CA ASN A 165 -32.95 -4.33 9.58
C ASN A 165 -34.49 -4.41 9.71
N THR A 166 -34.97 -5.54 10.23
CA THR A 166 -36.39 -5.86 10.38
C THR A 166 -36.66 -6.30 11.80
N ASN A 167 -37.72 -5.79 12.42
CA ASN A 167 -38.07 -6.10 13.81
C ASN A 167 -36.90 -5.90 14.79
N ILE A 168 -36.09 -4.86 14.57
CA ILE A 168 -34.91 -4.50 15.36
C ILE A 168 -35.07 -3.05 15.83
N SER A 169 -34.66 -2.75 17.06
CA SER A 169 -34.84 -1.43 17.66
C SER A 169 -33.95 -0.35 17.04
N ASP A 170 -32.69 -0.70 16.78
CA ASP A 170 -31.70 0.17 16.15
C ASP A 170 -30.58 -0.72 15.57
N SER A 171 -30.35 -0.66 14.26
CA SER A 171 -29.36 -1.51 13.60
C SER A 171 -27.91 -1.01 13.76
N THR A 172 -27.67 0.04 14.54
CA THR A 172 -26.36 0.72 14.66
C THR A 172 -25.74 0.64 16.06
N ILE A 173 -26.47 0.07 17.02
CA ILE A 173 -26.00 -0.12 18.41
C ILE A 173 -25.46 -1.54 18.63
N PRO A 174 -24.56 -1.73 19.61
CA PRO A 174 -24.00 -3.06 19.92
C PRO A 174 -25.06 -4.06 20.37
N ASN A 175 -26.04 -3.63 21.17
CA ASN A 175 -27.04 -4.51 21.78
C ASN A 175 -28.47 -4.07 21.42
N PRO A 176 -28.95 -4.36 20.21
CA PRO A 176 -30.30 -4.02 19.82
C PRO A 176 -31.32 -5.02 20.35
N LYS A 177 -32.55 -4.54 20.57
CA LYS A 177 -33.70 -5.39 20.86
C LYS A 177 -34.34 -5.85 19.56
N VAL A 178 -34.64 -7.15 19.45
CA VAL A 178 -35.29 -7.77 18.30
C VAL A 178 -36.58 -8.51 18.68
N SER A 179 -37.56 -8.49 17.79
CA SER A 179 -38.85 -9.19 17.94
C SER A 179 -39.27 -9.87 16.62
N PRO A 180 -38.49 -10.83 16.10
CA PRO A 180 -38.83 -11.49 14.84
C PRO A 180 -40.10 -12.35 14.97
N THR A 181 -40.91 -12.39 13.91
CA THR A 181 -42.14 -13.20 13.87
C THR A 181 -41.91 -14.64 13.38
N THR A 182 -40.76 -14.90 12.77
CA THR A 182 -40.29 -16.22 12.32
C THR A 182 -38.82 -16.38 12.68
N SER A 183 -38.33 -17.61 12.79
CA SER A 183 -36.91 -17.84 13.08
C SER A 183 -36.02 -17.09 12.09
N THR A 184 -35.14 -16.23 12.60
CA THR A 184 -34.38 -15.25 11.80
C THR A 184 -32.91 -15.24 12.24
N THR A 185 -32.00 -15.20 11.27
CA THR A 185 -30.57 -14.98 11.52
C THR A 185 -30.26 -13.49 11.41
N TYR A 186 -29.75 -12.89 12.48
CA TYR A 186 -29.22 -11.53 12.47
C TYR A 186 -27.70 -11.59 12.32
N THR A 187 -27.17 -10.88 11.33
CA THR A 187 -25.75 -10.64 11.09
C THR A 187 -25.37 -9.27 11.62
N VAL A 188 -24.28 -9.18 12.37
CA VAL A 188 -23.65 -7.89 12.73
C VAL A 188 -22.31 -7.75 12.03
N VAL A 189 -22.06 -6.57 11.47
CA VAL A 189 -20.74 -6.14 11.02
C VAL A 189 -20.21 -5.09 12.00
N ILE A 190 -19.08 -5.40 12.63
CA ILE A 190 -18.43 -4.55 13.64
C ILE A 190 -17.18 -3.98 12.99
N THR A 191 -17.00 -2.67 12.96
CA THR A 191 -15.87 -2.01 12.31
C THR A 191 -15.14 -1.08 13.27
N ASN A 192 -13.82 -1.22 13.37
CA ASN A 192 -12.96 -0.25 14.01
C ASN A 192 -12.65 0.88 13.00
N PRO A 193 -13.11 2.12 13.20
CA PRO A 193 -12.97 3.21 12.25
C PRO A 193 -11.51 3.71 12.14
N THR A 194 -10.67 3.44 13.13
CA THR A 194 -9.26 3.83 13.15
C THR A 194 -8.39 2.88 12.32
N SER A 195 -8.56 1.57 12.49
CA SER A 195 -7.78 0.56 11.76
C SER A 195 -8.41 0.12 10.44
N GLY A 196 -9.72 0.31 10.28
CA GLY A 196 -10.52 -0.21 9.16
C GLY A 196 -10.73 -1.73 9.22
N CYS A 197 -10.30 -2.40 10.29
CA CYS A 197 -10.61 -3.81 10.52
C CYS A 197 -12.10 -4.00 10.78
N TYR A 198 -12.67 -5.07 10.25
CA TYR A 198 -14.04 -5.44 10.53
C TYR A 198 -14.18 -6.93 10.87
N ARG A 199 -15.25 -7.23 11.59
CA ARG A 199 -15.69 -8.58 11.96
C ARG A 199 -17.14 -8.77 11.58
N ARG A 200 -17.50 -10.01 11.28
CA ARG A 200 -18.86 -10.42 10.94
C ARG A 200 -19.26 -11.57 11.84
N GLU A 201 -20.34 -11.38 12.57
CA GLU A 201 -20.90 -12.41 13.45
C GLU A 201 -22.38 -12.66 13.13
N GLU A 202 -22.86 -13.85 13.47
CA GLU A 202 -24.24 -14.27 13.24
C GLU A 202 -24.88 -14.77 14.54
N ILE A 203 -26.10 -14.30 14.80
CA ILE A 203 -26.93 -14.75 15.91
C ILE A 203 -28.24 -15.29 15.33
N TYR A 204 -28.50 -16.57 15.55
CA TYR A 204 -29.76 -17.20 15.14
C TYR A 204 -30.78 -17.12 16.27
N VAL A 205 -31.95 -16.56 15.96
CA VAL A 205 -33.09 -16.46 16.87
C VAL A 205 -34.17 -17.42 16.41
N THR A 206 -34.49 -18.40 17.24
CA THR A 206 -35.51 -19.41 16.96
C THR A 206 -36.86 -18.94 17.48
N VAL A 207 -37.86 -18.91 16.60
CA VAL A 207 -39.25 -18.60 16.93
C VAL A 207 -40.09 -19.87 16.76
N PRO A 208 -40.64 -20.45 17.85
CA PRO A 208 -41.52 -21.61 17.76
C PRO A 208 -42.79 -21.29 16.94
N PRO A 209 -43.36 -22.27 16.23
CA PRO A 209 -44.63 -22.09 15.54
C PRO A 209 -45.75 -21.74 16.55
N ALA A 210 -46.67 -20.89 16.12
CA ALA A 210 -47.85 -20.55 16.91
C ALA A 210 -48.64 -21.82 17.24
N PHE A 211 -49.01 -22.00 18.50
CA PHE A 211 -49.95 -23.03 18.94
C PHE A 211 -51.23 -22.37 19.42
N SER A 212 -52.38 -22.91 19.03
CA SER A 212 -53.69 -22.45 19.50
C SER A 212 -54.23 -23.42 20.55
N VAL A 213 -54.60 -22.90 21.72
CA VAL A 213 -55.36 -23.67 22.71
C VAL A 213 -56.83 -23.28 22.59
N THR A 214 -57.68 -24.24 22.25
CA THR A 214 -59.14 -24.04 22.26
C THR A 214 -59.70 -24.75 23.49
N ALA A 215 -60.26 -23.98 24.43
CA ALA A 215 -61.04 -24.54 25.52
C ALA A 215 -62.36 -25.09 24.96
N THR A 216 -62.63 -26.37 25.16
CA THR A 216 -63.95 -26.94 24.88
C THR A 216 -64.89 -26.61 26.04
N GLN A 217 -66.16 -26.39 25.72
CA GLN A 217 -67.18 -26.11 26.72
C GLN A 217 -67.38 -27.34 27.63
N ASP A 218 -67.47 -27.09 28.93
CA ASP A 218 -67.71 -28.12 29.93
C ASP A 218 -69.11 -28.70 29.76
N THR A 219 -69.23 -30.02 29.65
CA THR A 219 -70.52 -30.71 29.61
C THR A 219 -70.95 -30.99 31.04
N SER A 220 -71.96 -30.25 31.50
CA SER A 220 -72.62 -30.39 32.81
C SER A 220 -73.27 -31.74 33.02
#